data_AF-C7GFJ2-F1
#
_entry.id   AF-C7GFJ2-F1
#
_cell.length_a   1.000
_cell.length_b   1.000
_cell.length_c   1.000
_cell.angle_alpha   90.00
_cell.angle_beta   90.00
_cell.angle_gamma   90.00
#
_symmetry.space_group_name_H-M   'P 1'
#
loop_
_entity.id
_entity.type
_entity.pdbx_description
1 polymer ?
#
loop_
_entity_poly.entity_id
_entity_poly.type
_entity_poly.pdbx_seq_one_letter_code
_entity_poly.pdbx_strand_id
1 'polypeptide(L)'
;MKKRGINMTSKQKKMLYRIITAFVLFVVLMVLEHTGVLEQLPSQWLVFLIYLIPYLVIGYDIVYKAVRNISHGQVFDENFLMMVATFGAFGVKEYSEAVAVMLFYQVGELFQNYAVGK
;
A
#
# COMPACT_ATOMS: atom_id res chain seq x y z
N MET A 1 1.28 36.88 -11.99
CA MET A 1 0.68 35.58 -11.59
C MET A 1 1.55 34.92 -10.52
N LYS A 2 1.11 34.88 -9.26
CA LYS A 2 1.81 34.19 -8.18
C LYS A 2 1.73 32.69 -8.50
N LYS A 3 2.84 32.05 -8.90
CA LYS A 3 2.91 30.58 -8.99
C LYS A 3 2.52 30.05 -7.62
N ARG A 4 1.27 29.61 -7.46
CA ARG A 4 0.84 28.81 -6.31
C ARG A 4 1.53 27.46 -6.45
N GLY A 5 2.81 27.42 -6.07
CA GLY A 5 3.52 26.16 -5.90
C GLY A 5 2.74 25.34 -4.87
N ILE A 6 2.48 24.08 -5.19
CA ILE A 6 1.84 23.14 -4.28
C ILE A 6 2.77 23.00 -3.06
N ASN A 7 2.46 23.71 -1.97
CA ASN A 7 3.27 23.69 -0.76
C ASN A 7 2.88 22.47 0.09
N MET A 8 3.40 21.31 -0.29
CA MET A 8 3.22 20.07 0.47
C MET A 8 4.06 20.05 1.73
N THR A 9 3.48 19.56 2.83
CA THR A 9 4.18 19.38 4.10
C THR A 9 5.26 18.28 3.99
N SER A 10 6.22 18.27 4.90
CA SER A 10 7.28 17.24 4.93
C SER A 10 6.71 15.82 5.11
N LYS A 11 5.55 15.68 5.78
CA LYS A 11 4.83 14.40 5.92
C LYS A 11 4.20 13.96 4.60
N GLN A 12 3.48 14.87 3.94
CA GLN A 12 2.86 14.60 2.63
C GLN A 12 3.91 14.23 1.57
N LYS A 13 5.08 14.91 1.57
CA LYS A 13 6.19 14.55 0.67
C LYS A 13 6.71 13.13 0.92
N LYS A 14 6.93 12.75 2.19
CA LYS A 14 7.33 11.37 2.53
C LYS A 14 6.31 10.34 2.08
N MET A 15 5.03 10.64 2.27
CA MET A 15 3.94 9.76 1.83
C MET A 15 3.87 9.65 0.30
N LEU A 16 4.03 10.77 -0.41
CA LEU A 16 4.13 10.78 -1.87
C LEU A 16 5.31 9.95 -2.38
N TYR A 17 6.49 10.07 -1.78
CA TYR A 17 7.64 9.24 -2.15
C TYR A 17 7.36 7.76 -1.93
N ARG A 18 6.71 7.37 -0.82
CA ARG A 18 6.29 5.99 -0.58
C ARG A 18 5.31 5.49 -1.65
N ILE A 19 4.31 6.31 -1.99
CA ILE A 19 3.33 6.01 -3.05
C ILE A 19 4.04 5.78 -4.38
N ILE A 20 4.93 6.70 -4.78
CA ILE A 20 5.65 6.58 -6.06
C ILE A 20 6.53 5.33 -6.07
N THR A 21 7.31 5.09 -5.02
CA THR A 21 8.17 3.90 -4.93
C THR A 21 7.34 2.62 -5.00
N ALA A 22 6.24 2.54 -4.26
CA ALA A 22 5.34 1.39 -4.27
C ALA A 22 4.65 1.21 -5.63
N PHE A 23 4.25 2.29 -6.29
CA PHE A 23 3.66 2.25 -7.62
C PHE A 23 4.65 1.71 -8.66
N VAL A 24 5.89 2.16 -8.64
CA VAL A 24 6.94 1.65 -9.53
C VAL A 24 7.17 0.15 -9.28
N LEU A 25 7.31 -0.26 -8.02
CA LEU A 25 7.47 -1.68 -7.67
C LEU A 25 6.25 -2.50 -8.14
N PHE A 26 5.03 -2.01 -7.91
CA PHE A 26 3.80 -2.67 -8.31
C PHE A 26 3.71 -2.85 -9.83
N VAL A 27 4.01 -1.82 -10.60
CA VAL A 27 4.01 -1.91 -12.08
C VAL A 27 5.05 -2.91 -12.57
N VAL A 28 6.27 -2.91 -11.99
CA VAL A 28 7.30 -3.89 -12.34
C VAL A 28 6.81 -5.31 -12.05
N LEU A 29 6.22 -5.56 -10.88
CA LEU A 29 5.70 -6.88 -10.53
C LEU A 29 4.54 -7.31 -11.43
N MET A 30 3.61 -6.41 -11.73
CA MET A 30 2.50 -6.69 -12.66
C MET A 30 3.01 -7.10 -14.04
N VAL A 31 4.05 -6.43 -14.56
CA VAL A 31 4.67 -6.81 -15.83
C VAL A 31 5.37 -8.17 -15.74
N LEU A 32 6.09 -8.45 -14.65
CA LEU A 32 6.73 -9.75 -14.43
C LEU A 32 5.72 -10.89 -14.27
N GLU A 33 4.57 -10.61 -13.68
CA GLU A 33 3.44 -11.54 -13.58
C GLU A 33 2.86 -11.84 -14.96
N HIS A 34 2.52 -10.80 -15.72
CA HIS A 34 1.90 -10.95 -17.03
C HIS A 34 2.83 -11.55 -18.10
N THR A 35 4.14 -11.39 -17.94
CA THR A 35 5.15 -12.04 -18.81
C THR A 35 5.44 -13.49 -18.41
N GLY A 36 4.80 -14.01 -17.35
CA GLY A 36 4.99 -15.38 -16.86
C GLY A 36 6.33 -15.61 -16.18
N VAL A 37 7.10 -14.56 -15.87
CA VAL A 37 8.39 -14.68 -15.17
C VAL A 37 8.19 -15.12 -13.72
N LEU A 38 7.13 -14.62 -13.07
CA LEU A 38 6.78 -15.03 -11.70
C LEU A 38 6.23 -16.46 -11.63
N GLU A 39 5.57 -16.95 -12.68
CA GLU A 39 5.08 -18.33 -12.76
C GLU A 39 6.20 -19.36 -12.90
N GLN A 40 7.34 -18.96 -13.46
CA GLN A 40 8.53 -19.81 -13.58
C GLN A 40 9.25 -20.02 -12.24
N LEU A 41 8.86 -19.30 -11.18
CA LEU A 41 9.45 -19.47 -9.87
C LEU A 41 9.01 -20.82 -9.25
N PRO A 42 9.95 -21.59 -8.67
CA PRO A 42 9.68 -22.94 -8.17
C PRO A 42 8.77 -22.98 -6.93
N SER A 43 8.52 -21.83 -6.29
CA SER A 43 7.74 -21.75 -5.06
C SER A 43 6.82 -20.55 -5.05
N GLN A 44 5.54 -20.82 -4.84
CA GLN A 44 4.49 -19.81 -4.60
C GLN A 44 4.80 -18.94 -3.38
N TRP A 45 5.55 -19.48 -2.42
CA TRP A 45 6.03 -18.73 -1.25
C TRP A 45 7.04 -17.64 -1.61
N LEU A 46 7.80 -17.84 -2.69
CA LEU A 46 8.72 -16.83 -3.18
C LEU A 46 7.96 -15.66 -3.82
N VAL A 47 6.89 -15.95 -4.58
CA VAL A 47 5.99 -14.94 -5.16
C VAL A 47 5.32 -14.13 -4.04
N PHE A 48 4.82 -14.79 -2.99
CA PHE A 48 4.29 -14.11 -1.81
C PHE A 48 5.30 -13.14 -1.17
N LEU A 49 6.54 -13.60 -0.93
CA LEU A 49 7.58 -12.75 -0.33
C LEU A 49 7.95 -11.56 -1.22
N ILE A 50 7.94 -11.73 -2.54
CA ILE A 50 8.18 -10.64 -3.50
C ILE A 50 7.07 -9.59 -3.40
N TYR A 51 5.79 -10.01 -3.40
CA TYR A 51 4.64 -9.11 -3.27
C TYR A 51 4.51 -8.47 -1.88
N LEU A 52 5.04 -9.11 -0.85
CA LEU A 52 5.08 -8.56 0.49
C LEU A 52 5.94 -7.29 0.58
N ILE A 53 6.96 -7.14 -0.28
CA ILE A 53 7.85 -5.96 -0.28
C ILE A 53 7.08 -4.67 -0.60
N PRO A 54 6.44 -4.49 -1.78
CA PRO A 54 5.70 -3.28 -2.06
C PRO A 54 4.53 -3.08 -1.09
N TYR A 55 3.87 -4.17 -0.65
CA TYR A 55 2.82 -4.11 0.37
C TYR A 55 3.30 -3.45 1.67
N LEU A 56 4.45 -3.86 2.20
CA LEU A 56 5.01 -3.26 3.41
C LEU A 56 5.52 -1.83 3.16
N VAL A 57 6.15 -1.57 2.01
CA VAL A 57 6.63 -0.21 1.67
C VAL A 57 5.49 0.81 1.73
N ILE A 58 4.33 0.46 1.16
CA ILE A 58 3.17 1.36 1.13
C ILE A 58 2.33 1.31 2.40
N GLY A 59 2.19 0.14 3.02
CA GLY A 59 1.18 -0.09 4.07
C GLY A 59 1.70 -0.32 5.48
N TYR A 60 3.02 -0.30 5.75
CA TYR A 60 3.53 -0.64 7.09
C TYR A 60 2.90 0.20 8.22
N ASP A 61 2.66 1.49 7.97
CA ASP A 61 2.08 2.38 8.98
C ASP A 61 0.60 2.07 9.22
N ILE A 62 -0.12 1.64 8.20
CA ILE A 62 -1.53 1.23 8.29
C ILE A 62 -1.64 -0.07 9.06
N VAL A 63 -0.81 -1.08 8.72
CA VAL A 63 -0.78 -2.36 9.45
C VAL A 63 -0.41 -2.11 10.92
N TYR A 64 0.58 -1.26 11.17
CA TYR A 64 0.96 -0.89 12.55
C TYR A 64 -0.17 -0.16 13.29
N LYS A 65 -0.84 0.81 12.66
CA LYS A 65 -2.00 1.52 13.22
C LYS A 65 -3.13 0.53 13.53
N ALA A 66 -3.45 -0.38 12.62
CA ALA A 66 -4.49 -1.39 12.79
C ALA A 66 -4.22 -2.26 14.03
N VAL A 67 -3.02 -2.86 14.12
CA VAL A 67 -2.63 -3.70 15.25
C VAL A 67 -2.68 -2.92 16.56
N ARG A 68 -2.19 -1.67 16.55
CA ARG A 68 -2.26 -0.80 17.74
C ARG A 68 -3.70 -0.50 18.13
N ASN A 69 -4.58 -0.17 17.18
CA ASN A 69 -5.97 0.22 17.46
C ASN A 69 -6.81 -0.96 17.97
N ILE A 70 -6.58 -2.17 17.44
CA ILE A 70 -7.14 -3.42 17.96
C ILE A 70 -6.77 -3.60 19.44
N SER A 71 -5.49 -3.38 19.79
CA SER A 71 -5.02 -3.49 21.18
C SER A 71 -5.65 -2.46 22.13
N HIS A 72 -6.20 -1.35 21.61
CA HIS A 72 -6.90 -0.33 22.39
C HIS A 72 -8.44 -0.48 22.31
N GLY A 73 -8.94 -1.58 21.74
CA GLY A 73 -10.38 -1.88 21.66
C GLY A 73 -11.11 -1.25 20.46
N GLN A 74 -10.39 -0.59 19.54
CA GLN A 74 -10.95 -0.02 18.31
C GLN A 74 -10.73 -0.99 17.13
N VAL A 75 -11.54 -2.03 17.08
CA VAL A 75 -11.37 -3.15 16.13
C VAL A 75 -12.03 -2.95 14.76
N PHE A 76 -12.87 -1.93 14.56
CA PHE A 76 -13.56 -1.69 13.28
C PHE A 76 -13.23 -0.31 12.72
N ASP A 77 -11.94 -0.01 12.61
CA ASP A 77 -11.45 1.25 12.02
C ASP A 77 -10.99 1.04 10.56
N GLU A 78 -10.74 2.14 9.85
CA GLU A 78 -10.30 2.07 8.44
C GLU A 78 -9.02 1.25 8.27
N ASN A 79 -8.06 1.38 9.20
CA ASN A 79 -6.80 0.66 9.12
C ASN A 79 -7.01 -0.86 9.26
N PHE A 80 -7.90 -1.27 10.16
CA PHE A 80 -8.29 -2.66 10.33
C PHE A 80 -8.99 -3.21 9.09
N LEU A 81 -9.95 -2.47 8.53
CA LEU A 81 -10.64 -2.89 7.31
C LEU A 81 -9.64 -3.09 6.16
N MET A 82 -8.70 -2.17 6.00
CA MET A 82 -7.62 -2.27 5.00
C MET A 82 -6.70 -3.47 5.24
N MET A 83 -6.33 -3.73 6.50
CA MET A 83 -5.51 -4.89 6.86
C MET A 83 -6.25 -6.20 6.55
N VAL A 84 -7.50 -6.37 6.99
CA VAL A 84 -8.27 -7.60 6.77
C VAL A 84 -8.51 -7.84 5.28
N ALA A 85 -8.87 -6.81 4.51
CA ALA A 85 -9.09 -6.95 3.07
C ALA A 85 -7.84 -7.46 2.35
N THR A 86 -6.68 -6.88 2.66
CA THR A 86 -5.41 -7.23 2.00
C THR A 86 -4.85 -8.56 2.49
N PHE A 87 -4.99 -8.90 3.76
CA PHE A 87 -4.64 -10.22 4.29
C PHE A 87 -5.55 -11.31 3.72
N GLY A 88 -6.84 -11.02 3.52
CA GLY A 88 -7.78 -11.90 2.83
C GLY A 88 -7.32 -12.19 1.40
N ALA A 89 -6.94 -11.14 0.66
CA ALA A 89 -6.39 -11.25 -0.69
C ALA A 89 -5.10 -12.10 -0.72
N PHE A 90 -4.16 -11.88 0.22
CA PHE A 90 -3.00 -12.77 0.39
C PHE A 90 -3.37 -14.23 0.67
N GLY A 91 -4.43 -14.47 1.46
CA GLY A 91 -4.92 -15.81 1.78
C GLY A 91 -5.48 -16.57 0.58
N VAL A 92 -6.07 -15.86 -0.39
CA VAL A 92 -6.56 -16.44 -1.64
C VAL A 92 -5.55 -16.37 -2.79
N LYS A 93 -4.33 -15.90 -2.52
CA LYS A 93 -3.22 -15.72 -3.48
C LYS A 93 -3.40 -14.58 -4.51
N GLU A 94 -4.33 -13.67 -4.24
CA GLU A 94 -4.56 -12.44 -5.02
C GLU A 94 -3.59 -11.35 -4.51
N TYR A 95 -2.30 -11.54 -4.80
CA TYR A 95 -1.23 -10.70 -4.24
C TYR A 95 -1.18 -9.31 -4.86
N SER A 96 -1.49 -9.22 -6.15
CA SER A 96 -1.48 -7.96 -6.89
C SER A 96 -2.58 -7.02 -6.37
N GLU A 97 -3.74 -7.58 -6.04
CA GLU A 97 -4.93 -6.94 -5.50
C GLU A 97 -4.66 -6.41 -4.10
N ALA A 98 -3.97 -7.18 -3.26
CA ALA A 98 -3.57 -6.76 -1.92
C ALA A 98 -2.70 -5.49 -1.96
N VAL A 99 -1.73 -5.44 -2.89
CA VAL A 99 -0.88 -4.27 -3.08
C VAL A 99 -1.66 -3.10 -3.68
N ALA A 100 -2.50 -3.35 -4.67
CA ALA A 100 -3.31 -2.32 -5.33
C ALA A 100 -4.27 -1.62 -4.34
N VAL A 101 -4.99 -2.40 -3.53
CA VAL A 101 -5.91 -1.88 -2.50
C VAL A 101 -5.16 -0.96 -1.54
N MET A 102 -4.00 -1.39 -1.02
CA MET A 102 -3.20 -0.56 -0.09
C MET A 102 -2.66 0.71 -0.78
N LEU A 103 -2.25 0.60 -2.04
CA LEU A 103 -1.77 1.74 -2.83
C LEU A 103 -2.86 2.78 -3.06
N PHE A 104 -4.05 2.36 -3.47
CA PHE A 104 -5.18 3.27 -3.68
C PHE A 104 -5.63 3.93 -2.38
N TYR A 105 -5.61 3.21 -1.26
CA TYR A 105 -5.90 3.79 0.04
C TYR A 105 -4.89 4.89 0.41
N GLN A 106 -3.58 4.65 0.25
CA GLN A 106 -2.58 5.66 0.59
C GLN A 106 -2.68 6.91 -0.31
N VAL A 107 -3.03 6.72 -1.59
CA VAL A 107 -3.32 7.82 -2.51
C VAL A 107 -4.52 8.63 -2.02
N GLY A 108 -5.61 7.95 -1.61
CA GLY A 108 -6.78 8.58 -1.00
C GLY A 108 -6.42 9.35 0.28
N GLU A 109 -5.61 8.76 1.17
CA GLU A 109 -5.13 9.40 2.40
C GLU A 109 -4.31 10.65 2.08
N LEU A 110 -3.50 10.65 1.01
CA LEU A 110 -2.74 11.83 0.57
C LEU A 110 -3.67 12.97 0.16
N PHE A 111 -4.70 12.67 -0.63
CA PHE A 111 -5.69 13.65 -1.04
C PHE A 111 -6.54 14.14 0.13
N GLN A 112 -6.93 13.25 1.05
CA GLN A 112 -7.65 13.61 2.26
C GLN A 112 -6.81 14.59 3.10
N ASN A 113 -5.56 14.24 3.40
CA ASN A 113 -4.65 15.08 4.17
C ASN A 113 -4.45 16.44 3.51
N TYR A 114 -4.31 16.47 2.18
CA TYR A 114 -4.21 17.71 1.42
C TYR A 114 -5.49 18.58 1.55
N ALA A 115 -6.67 17.96 1.41
CA ALA A 115 -7.96 18.67 1.47
C ALA A 115 -8.26 19.25 2.86
N VAL A 116 -7.88 18.55 3.93
CA VAL A 116 -8.07 19.03 5.31
C VAL A 116 -6.89 19.84 5.85
N GLY A 117 -5.84 20.06 5.06
CA GLY A 117 -4.66 20.85 5.44
C GLY A 117 -3.78 20.21 6.52
N LYS A 118 -3.73 18.88 6.59
CA LYS A 118 -2.92 18.09 7.54
C LYS A 118 -1.58 17.61 6.96
#